data_AF-A0A6L9LD46-F1
#
_entry.id   AF-A0A6L9LD46-F1
#
_cell.length_a   1.000
_cell.length_b   1.000
_cell.length_c   1.000
_cell.angle_alpha   90.00
_cell.angle_beta   90.00
_cell.angle_gamma   90.00
#
_symmetry.space_group_name_H-M   'P 1'
#
loop_
_entity.id
_entity.type
_entity.pdbx_description
1 polymer ?
#
loop_
_entity_poly.entity_id
_entity_poly.type
_entity_poly.pdbx_seq_one_letter_code
_entity_poly.pdbx_strand_id
1 'polypeptide(L)' 'MKEHCSHRKDCLKMIQLILDGEATDQQLARLKVNLESCQPCIEMYHLEKEVKELLTKRMEKRCCPEQLVATIKSKILRFS' A
#
# COMPACT_ATOMS: atom_id res chain seq x y z
N MET A 1 18.55 8.42 -16.04
CA MET A 1 17.44 7.53 -15.62
C MET A 1 17.62 6.18 -16.29
N LYS A 2 17.26 5.06 -15.64
CA LYS A 2 17.23 3.74 -16.29
C LYS A 2 15.88 3.54 -16.99
N GLU A 3 15.89 3.00 -18.19
CA GLU A 3 14.70 2.73 -19.02
C GLU A 3 14.11 1.32 -18.79
N HIS A 4 14.86 0.42 -18.12
CA HIS A 4 14.42 -0.95 -17.83
C HIS A 4 14.70 -1.31 -16.36
N CYS A 5 13.76 -2.01 -15.72
CA CYS A 5 13.89 -2.49 -14.35
C CYS A 5 13.94 -4.03 -14.33
N SER A 6 15.11 -4.59 -13.97
CA SER A 6 15.29 -6.06 -13.89
C SER A 6 14.45 -6.73 -12.79
N HIS A 7 14.04 -5.96 -11.77
CA HIS A 7 13.29 -6.47 -10.61
C HIS A 7 11.89 -5.85 -10.54
N ARG A 8 11.24 -5.64 -11.69
CA ARG A 8 9.95 -4.95 -11.79
C ARG A 8 8.89 -5.49 -10.81
N LYS A 9 8.82 -6.81 -10.64
CA LYS A 9 7.84 -7.46 -9.74
C LYS A 9 8.06 -7.10 -8.27
N ASP A 10 9.31 -7.04 -7.81
CA ASP A 10 9.62 -6.71 -6.42
C ASP A 10 9.43 -5.22 -6.16
N CYS A 11 9.77 -4.37 -7.15
CA CYS A 11 9.45 -2.95 -7.09
C CYS A 11 7.95 -2.70 -7.01
N LEU A 12 7.14 -3.43 -7.78
CA LEU A 12 5.68 -3.33 -7.73
C LEU A 12 5.14 -3.67 -6.34
N LYS A 13 5.57 -4.80 -5.76
CA LYS A 13 5.18 -5.18 -4.39
C LYS A 13 5.55 -4.09 -3.38
N MET A 14 6.75 -3.52 -3.50
CA MET A 14 7.21 -2.46 -2.61
C MET A 14 6.37 -1.19 -2.76
N ILE A 15 6.02 -0.80 -3.99
CA ILE A 15 5.14 0.33 -4.29
C ILE A 15 3.77 0.12 -3.64
N GLN A 16 3.18 -1.07 -3.78
CA GLN A 16 1.88 -1.39 -3.19
C GLN A 16 1.91 -1.32 -1.66
N LEU A 17 2.91 -1.91 -1.01
CA LEU A 17 3.10 -1.79 0.45
C LEU A 17 3.15 -0.34 0.93
N ILE A 18 3.86 0.52 0.18
CA ILE A 18 3.99 1.94 0.52
C ILE A 18 2.66 2.67 0.32
N LEU A 19 1.96 2.41 -0.78
CA LEU A 19 0.65 2.99 -1.04
C LEU A 19 -0.38 2.54 -0.01
N ASP A 20 -0.30 1.30 0.47
CA ASP A 20 -1.15 0.70 1.52
C ASP A 20 -0.83 1.18 2.94
N GLY A 21 0.30 1.87 3.13
CA GLY A 21 0.71 2.34 4.46
C GLY A 21 1.24 1.21 5.35
N GLU A 22 1.61 0.08 4.76
CA GLU A 22 2.12 -1.11 5.44
C GLU A 22 3.66 -1.21 5.39
N ALA A 23 4.30 -0.29 4.69
CA ALA A 23 5.75 -0.28 4.54
C ALA A 23 6.46 0.28 5.78
N THR A 24 7.57 -0.35 6.14
CA THR A 24 8.53 0.16 7.13
C THR A 24 9.31 1.37 6.60
N ASP A 25 9.89 2.16 7.51
CA ASP A 25 10.76 3.30 7.12
C ASP A 25 11.93 2.88 6.24
N GLN A 26 12.49 1.70 6.49
CA GLN A 26 13.56 1.14 5.68
C GLN A 26 13.09 0.83 4.25
N GLN A 27 11.87 0.30 4.10
CA GLN A 27 11.26 0.03 2.80
C GLN A 27 10.95 1.32 2.04
N LEU A 28 10.45 2.34 2.74
CA LEU A 28 10.21 3.68 2.18
C LEU A 28 11.52 4.30 1.63
N ALA A 29 12.60 4.26 2.42
CA ALA A 29 13.89 4.78 2.01
C ALA A 29 14.44 4.05 0.77
N ARG A 30 14.34 2.72 0.74
CA ARG A 30 14.75 1.90 -0.41
C ARG A 30 13.97 2.25 -1.68
N LEU A 31 12.64 2.44 -1.58
CA LEU A 31 11.86 2.83 -2.76
C LEU A 31 12.24 4.22 -3.25
N LYS A 32 12.45 5.21 -2.37
CA LYS A 32 12.85 6.57 -2.76
C LYS A 32 14.12 6.56 -3.63
N VAL A 33 15.17 5.88 -3.19
CA VAL A 33 16.42 5.75 -3.96
C VAL A 33 16.20 5.08 -5.33
N ASN A 34 15.29 4.09 -5.40
CA ASN A 34 14.97 3.44 -6.66
C ASN A 34 14.21 4.37 -7.61
N LEU A 35 13.27 5.17 -7.09
CA LEU A 35 12.50 6.14 -7.89
C LEU A 35 13.37 7.28 -8.42
N GLU A 36 14.47 7.65 -7.74
CA GLU A 36 15.41 8.66 -8.25
C GLU A 36 16.19 8.23 -9.50
N SER A 37 16.24 6.93 -9.80
CA SER A 37 17.11 6.39 -10.84
C SER A 37 16.44 5.47 -11.86
N CYS A 38 15.13 5.20 -11.72
CA CYS A 38 14.42 4.20 -12.52
C CYS A 38 13.07 4.72 -13.07
N GLN A 39 13.07 5.13 -14.35
CA GLN A 39 11.90 5.65 -15.06
C GLN A 39 10.69 4.70 -15.03
N PRO A 40 10.82 3.39 -15.35
CA PRO A 40 9.66 2.50 -15.34
C PRO A 40 9.09 2.28 -13.92
N CYS A 41 9.89 2.48 -12.87
CA CYS A 41 9.38 2.43 -11.50
C CYS A 41 8.61 3.69 -11.11
N ILE A 42 9.02 4.86 -11.62
CA ILE A 42 8.27 6.12 -11.46
C ILE A 42 6.90 5.99 -12.11
N GLU A 43 6.85 5.58 -13.37
CA GLU A 43 5.60 5.38 -14.11
C GLU A 43 4.68 4.36 -13.42
N MET A 44 5.24 3.25 -12.95
CA MET A 44 4.51 2.23 -12.21
C MET A 44 3.96 2.77 -10.88
N TYR A 45 4.74 3.59 -10.14
CA TYR A 45 4.25 4.23 -8.92
C TYR A 45 3.07 5.15 -9.19
N HIS A 46 3.14 5.98 -10.25
CA HIS A 46 2.05 6.87 -10.63
C HIS A 46 0.78 6.09 -11.01
N LEU A 47 0.93 5.04 -11.84
CA LEU A 47 -0.19 4.19 -12.24
C LEU A 47 -0.87 3.52 -11.04
N GLU A 48 -0.10 2.87 -10.16
CA GLU A 48 -0.66 2.19 -8.99
C GLU A 48 -1.33 3.19 -8.03
N LYS A 49 -0.77 4.38 -7.88
CA LYS A 49 -1.37 5.46 -7.09
C LYS A 49 -2.73 5.89 -7.66
N GLU A 50 -2.81 6.13 -8.97
CA GLU A 50 -4.06 6.51 -9.64
C GLU A 50 -5.12 5.41 -9.56
N VAL A 51 -4.73 4.15 -9.76
CA VAL A 51 -5.62 2.99 -9.59
C VAL A 51 -6.17 2.94 -8.17
N LYS A 52 -5.30 3.08 -7.16
CA LYS A 52 -5.71 3.08 -5.76
C LYS A 52 -6.66 4.25 -5.44
N GLU A 53 -6.37 5.45 -5.93
CA GLU A 53 -7.24 6.61 -5.75
C GLU A 53 -8.61 6.42 -6.40
N LEU A 54 -8.65 5.85 -7.62
CA LEU A 54 -9.89 5.55 -8.32
C LEU A 54 -10.74 4.54 -7.55
N LEU A 55 -10.14 3.44 -7.09
CA LEU A 55 -10.84 2.45 -6.26
C LEU A 55 -11.36 3.09 -4.98
N THR A 56 -10.51 3.84 -4.27
CA THR A 56 -10.88 4.50 -3.01
C THR A 56 -12.05 5.47 -3.18
N LYS A 57 -12.11 6.19 -4.31
CA LYS A 57 -13.23 7.11 -4.63
C LYS A 57 -14.55 6.40 -4.93
N ARG A 58 -14.50 5.16 -5.42
CA ARG A 58 -15.68 4.35 -5.75
C ARG A 58 -16.17 3.49 -4.59
N MET A 59 -15.35 3.31 -3.56
CA MET A 59 -15.71 2.55 -2.38
C MET A 59 -16.64 3.35 -1.46
N GLU A 60 -17.78 2.73 -1.10
CA GLU A 60 -18.64 3.25 -0.05
C GLU A 60 -17.99 2.98 1.31
N LYS A 61 -17.66 4.05 2.05
CA LYS A 61 -17.13 3.93 3.41
C LYS A 61 -18.28 3.75 4.38
N ARG A 62 -18.51 2.51 4.83
CA ARG A 62 -19.50 2.20 5.86
C ARG A 62 -18.83 2.11 7.22
N CYS A 63 -19.48 2.66 8.24
CA CYS A 63 -19.07 2.42 9.62
C CYS A 63 -19.18 0.93 9.94
N CYS A 64 -18.22 0.42 10.70
CA CYS A 64 -18.29 -0.94 11.22
C CYS A 64 -19.52 -1.05 12.15
N PRO A 65 -20.42 -2.04 11.96
CA PRO A 65 -21.58 -2.21 12.85
C PRO A 65 -21.16 -2.36 14.31
N GLU A 66 -21.83 -1.65 15.22
CA GLU A 66 -21.48 -1.65 16.65
C GLU A 66 -21.46 -3.05 17.27
N GLN A 67 -22.39 -3.92 16.84
CA GLN A 67 -22.45 -5.31 17.28
C GLN A 67 -21.18 -6.11 16.90
N LEU A 68 -20.62 -5.85 15.71
CA LEU A 68 -19.37 -6.49 15.28
C LEU A 68 -18.21 -5.99 16.15
N VAL A 69 -18.14 -4.69 16.42
CA VAL A 69 -17.14 -4.10 17.32
C VAL A 69 -17.22 -4.70 18.72
N ALA A 70 -18.43 -4.81 19.29
CA ALA A 70 -18.66 -5.41 20.60
C ALA A 70 -18.25 -6.90 20.63
N THR A 71 -18.57 -7.64 19.57
CA THR A 71 -18.20 -9.06 19.44
C THR A 71 -16.68 -9.24 19.40
N ILE A 72 -15.96 -8.42 18.64
CA ILE A 72 -14.50 -8.47 18.55
C ILE A 72 -13.87 -8.17 19.92
N LYS A 73 -14.32 -7.10 20.60
CA LYS A 73 -13.82 -6.73 21.93
C LYS A 73 -14.05 -7.84 22.96
N SER A 74 -15.24 -8.42 22.97
CA SER A 74 -15.59 -9.53 23.87
C SER A 74 -14.68 -10.75 23.67
N LYS A 75 -14.38 -11.11 22.41
CA LYS A 75 -13.46 -12.23 22.12
C LYS A 75 -12.04 -11.95 22.60
N ILE A 76 -11.51 -10.74 22.37
CA ILE A 76 -10.15 -10.36 22.81
C ILE A 76 -10.03 -10.44 24.33
N LEU A 77 -11.00 -9.88 25.06
CA LEU A 77 -11.02 -9.87 26.53
C LEU A 77 -11.13 -11.28 27.14
N ARG A 78 -11.59 -12.27 26.37
CA ARG A 78 -11.70 -13.65 26.83
C ARG A 78 -10.38 -14.42 26.81
N PHE A 79 -9.37 -13.90 26.09
CA PHE A 79 -8.04 -14.47 25.99
C PHE A 79 -7.00 -13.77 26.88
N SER A 80 -7.40 -12.70 27.58
CA SER A 80 -6.63 -12.00 28.61
C SER A 80 -7.09 -12.41 30.01
#